data_AF-A0AA90ERQ3-F1
#
_entry.id   AF-A0AA90ERQ3-F1
#
_cell.length_a   1.000
_cell.length_b   1.000
_cell.length_c   1.000
_cell.angle_alpha   90.00
_cell.angle_beta   90.00
_cell.angle_gamma   90.00
#
_symmetry.space_group_name_H-M   'P 1'
#
loop_
_entity.id
_entity.type
_entity.pdbx_description
1 polymer ?
#
loop_
_entity_poly.entity_id
_entity_poly.type
_entity_poly.pdbx_seq_one_letter_code
_entity_poly.pdbx_strand_id
1 'polypeptide(L)'
;MELGADLTGYQIGKLQHAFGLDYSKKPYRNYYYCSEGNNEWDDMCRKGYASLNIQREKEFVYVGTLKGLRTVFRKNVTRKYFEAICRSREGE
;
A
#
# COMPACT_ATOMS: atom_id res chain seq x y z
N MET A 1 -13.86 -13.57 14.04
CA MET A 1 -12.64 -13.00 13.42
C MET A 1 -13.09 -11.88 12.50
N GLU A 2 -13.36 -10.70 13.06
CA GLU A 2 -13.86 -9.56 12.29
C GLU A 2 -12.67 -8.84 11.67
N LEU A 3 -12.30 -9.25 10.45
CA LEU A 3 -11.49 -8.43 9.56
C LEU A 3 -12.42 -7.47 8.81
N GLY A 4 -13.17 -6.65 9.56
CA GLY A 4 -13.90 -5.53 9.00
C GLY A 4 -12.87 -4.51 8.55
N ALA A 5 -12.52 -4.52 7.27
CA ALA A 5 -11.65 -3.48 6.74
C ALA A 5 -12.34 -2.13 6.95
N ASP A 6 -11.74 -1.23 7.72
CA ASP A 6 -12.16 0.17 7.88
C ASP A 6 -11.99 1.00 6.58
N LEU A 7 -11.79 0.30 5.46
CA LEU A 7 -11.50 0.82 4.15
C LEU A 7 -12.67 0.56 3.24
N THR A 8 -13.01 1.57 2.45
CA THR A 8 -13.98 1.43 1.37
C THR A 8 -13.43 0.50 0.27
N GLY A 9 -14.32 -0.09 -0.54
CA GLY A 9 -13.90 -0.90 -1.69
C GLY A 9 -12.97 -0.14 -2.65
N TYR A 10 -13.12 1.19 -2.74
CA TYR A 10 -12.25 2.05 -3.53
C TYR A 10 -10.82 2.16 -2.95
N GLN A 11 -10.70 2.33 -1.62
CA GLN A 11 -9.41 2.33 -0.92
C GLN A 11 -8.70 0.98 -1.02
N ILE A 12 -9.46 -0.12 -0.92
CA ILE A 12 -8.95 -1.47 -1.14
C ILE A 12 -8.38 -1.61 -2.56
N GLY A 13 -9.11 -1.13 -3.58
CA GLY A 13 -8.63 -1.11 -4.96
C GLY A 13 -7.34 -0.30 -5.15
N LYS A 14 -7.25 0.90 -4.55
CA LYS A 14 -6.03 1.71 -4.55
C LYS A 14 -4.84 0.99 -3.92
N LEU A 15 -5.03 0.32 -2.78
CA LEU A 15 -3.99 -0.50 -2.15
C LEU A 15 -3.58 -1.68 -3.02
N GLN A 16 -4.53 -2.42 -3.58
CA GLN A 16 -4.25 -3.51 -4.52
C GLN A 16 -3.39 -3.02 -5.68
N HIS A 17 -3.76 -1.89 -6.27
CA HIS A 17 -3.01 -1.28 -7.35
C HIS A 17 -1.59 -0.88 -6.90
N ALA A 18 -1.43 -0.24 -5.74
CA ALA A 18 -0.13 0.14 -5.19
C ALA A 18 0.77 -1.06 -4.86
N PHE A 19 0.17 -2.20 -4.52
CA PHE A 19 0.88 -3.47 -4.35
C PHE A 19 1.13 -4.22 -5.67
N GLY A 20 0.57 -3.75 -6.78
CA GLY A 20 0.71 -4.40 -8.09
C GLY A 20 -0.14 -5.65 -8.25
N LEU A 21 -1.18 -5.81 -7.42
CA LEU A 21 -2.06 -6.99 -7.41
C LEU A 21 -3.10 -6.98 -8.55
N ASP A 22 -3.26 -5.85 -9.23
CA ASP A 22 -4.15 -5.72 -10.39
C ASP A 22 -3.62 -6.52 -11.60
N TYR A 23 -2.29 -6.52 -11.79
CA TYR A 23 -1.62 -7.18 -12.90
C TYR A 23 -0.95 -8.50 -12.51
N SER A 24 -0.76 -8.77 -11.22
CA SER A 24 -0.03 -9.93 -10.73
C SER A 24 -0.71 -10.58 -9.53
N LYS A 25 -0.60 -11.91 -9.44
CA LYS A 25 -1.03 -12.67 -8.26
C LYS A 25 -0.08 -12.50 -7.07
N LYS A 26 1.04 -11.81 -7.25
CA LYS A 26 2.05 -11.56 -6.21
C LYS A 26 2.37 -10.06 -6.14
N PRO A 27 2.38 -9.48 -4.94
CA PRO A 27 2.83 -8.11 -4.76
C PRO A 27 4.31 -7.98 -5.13
N TYR A 28 4.66 -6.94 -5.89
CA TYR A 28 6.03 -6.69 -6.36
C TYR A 28 6.47 -5.22 -6.17
N ARG A 29 5.55 -4.37 -5.75
CA ARG A 29 5.78 -2.97 -5.36
C ARG A 29 4.94 -2.67 -4.12
N ASN A 30 5.14 -1.51 -3.52
CA ASN A 30 4.39 -1.08 -2.35
C ASN A 30 4.14 0.44 -2.32
N TYR A 31 4.20 1.13 -3.45
CA TYR A 31 4.11 2.59 -3.51
C TYR A 31 3.07 3.09 -4.50
N TYR A 32 2.56 4.28 -4.23
CA TYR A 32 1.69 5.07 -5.08
C TYR A 32 2.25 6.49 -5.17
N TYR A 33 2.49 6.95 -6.38
CA TYR A 33 2.93 8.32 -6.67
C TYR A 33 1.73 9.14 -7.15
N CYS A 34 1.63 10.37 -6.66
CA CYS A 34 0.70 11.37 -7.16
C CYS A 34 1.36 12.75 -7.15
N SER A 35 0.95 13.62 -8.07
CA SER A 35 1.42 15.00 -8.13
C SER A 35 0.70 15.94 -7.16
N GLU A 36 -0.42 15.49 -6.59
CA GLU A 36 -1.28 16.29 -5.72
C GLU A 36 -1.68 15.49 -4.47
N GLY A 37 -2.15 16.21 -3.45
CA GLY A 37 -2.66 15.61 -2.21
C GLY A 37 -3.82 14.67 -2.51
N ASN A 38 -3.86 13.51 -1.85
CA ASN A 38 -4.89 12.51 -2.07
C ASN A 38 -5.58 12.16 -0.76
N ASN A 39 -6.82 12.65 -0.59
CA ASN A 39 -7.58 12.51 0.64
C ASN A 39 -7.78 11.05 1.05
N GLU A 40 -7.99 10.14 0.10
CA GLU A 40 -8.18 8.73 0.42
C GLU A 40 -6.89 8.06 0.91
N TRP A 41 -5.74 8.45 0.34
CA TRP A 41 -4.45 7.99 0.82
C TRP A 41 -4.09 8.60 2.17
N ASP A 42 -4.43 9.86 2.41
CA ASP A 42 -4.28 10.50 3.72
C ASP A 42 -5.13 9.81 4.81
N ASP A 43 -6.38 9.47 4.50
CA ASP A 43 -7.26 8.68 5.38
C ASP A 43 -6.66 7.29 5.66
N MET A 44 -6.17 6.61 4.63
CA MET A 44 -5.48 5.32 4.80
C MET A 44 -4.21 5.45 5.65
N CYS A 45 -3.50 6.58 5.58
CA CYS A 45 -2.37 6.88 6.44
C CYS A 45 -2.79 7.05 7.90
N ARG A 46 -3.84 7.84 8.18
CA ARG A 46 -4.39 8.03 9.52
C ARG A 46 -4.85 6.70 10.15
N LYS A 47 -5.42 5.81 9.33
CA LYS A 47 -5.87 4.46 9.74
C LYS A 47 -4.74 3.42 9.83
N GLY A 48 -3.51 3.77 9.43
CA GLY A 48 -2.32 2.92 9.49
C GLY A 48 -2.21 1.85 8.39
N TYR A 49 -3.01 1.95 7.32
CA TYR A 49 -2.93 1.04 6.17
C TYR A 49 -1.88 1.50 5.14
N ALA A 50 -1.54 2.78 5.15
CA ALA A 50 -0.48 3.37 4.34
C ALA A 50 0.39 4.32 5.18
N SER A 51 1.49 4.80 4.61
CA SER A 51 2.35 5.84 5.16
C SER A 51 2.76 6.80 4.05
N LEU A 52 2.80 8.09 4.33
CA LEU A 52 3.35 9.06 3.41
C LEU A 52 4.87 9.02 3.51
N ASN A 53 5.55 8.62 2.43
CA ASN A 53 7.01 8.47 2.38
C ASN A 53 7.70 9.73 1.83
N ILE A 54 7.08 10.40 0.85
CA ILE A 54 7.60 11.65 0.28
C ILE A 54 6.44 12.65 0.21
N GLN A 55 6.67 13.87 0.70
CA GLN A 55 5.76 15.00 0.59
C GLN A 55 6.54 16.23 0.13
N ARG A 56 6.32 16.65 -1.12
CA ARG A 56 6.89 17.85 -1.74
C ARG A 56 5.80 18.60 -2.50
N GLU A 57 6.09 19.82 -2.94
CA GLU A 57 5.10 20.74 -3.53
C GLU A 57 4.25 20.13 -4.66
N LYS A 58 4.81 19.24 -5.47
CA LYS A 58 4.11 18.52 -6.56
C LYS A 58 4.44 17.03 -6.60
N GLU A 59 4.82 16.45 -5.46
CA GLU A 59 5.21 15.05 -5.39
C GLU A 59 4.80 14.46 -4.04
N PHE A 60 3.90 13.49 -4.10
CA PHE A 60 3.41 12.73 -2.96
C PHE A 60 3.62 11.26 -3.25
N VAL A 61 4.42 10.58 -2.42
CA VAL A 61 4.64 9.15 -2.52
C VAL A 61 4.11 8.48 -1.27
N TYR A 62 3.04 7.72 -1.42
CA TYR A 62 2.46 6.90 -0.37
C TYR A 62 2.99 5.49 -0.49
N VAL A 63 3.24 4.83 0.64
CA VAL A 63 3.65 3.44 0.70
C VAL A 63 2.67 2.62 1.52
N GLY A 64 2.31 1.44 1.04
CA GLY A 64 1.43 0.53 1.78
C GLY A 64 2.16 -0.11 2.95
N THR A 65 1.50 -0.21 4.11
CA THR A 65 2.08 -0.87 5.30
C THR A 65 1.85 -2.39 5.27
N LEU A 66 2.47 -3.12 6.19
CA LEU A 66 2.15 -4.54 6.40
C LEU A 66 0.66 -4.76 6.70
N LYS A 67 0.02 -3.84 7.45
CA LYS A 67 -1.42 -3.86 7.73
C LYS A 67 -2.22 -3.68 6.44
N GLY A 68 -1.82 -2.73 5.59
CA GLY A 68 -2.38 -2.53 4.25
C GLY A 68 -2.29 -3.79 3.39
N LEU A 69 -1.10 -4.39 3.30
CA LEU A 69 -0.89 -5.59 2.50
C LEU A 69 -1.74 -6.77 2.99
N ARG A 70 -1.80 -7.01 4.31
CA ARG A 70 -2.63 -8.07 4.90
C ARG A 70 -4.12 -7.88 4.64
N THR A 71 -4.57 -6.66 4.44
CA THR A 71 -5.98 -6.34 4.15
C THR A 71 -6.36 -6.75 2.74
N VAL A 72 -5.46 -6.53 1.78
CA VAL A 72 -5.73 -6.80 0.36
C VAL A 72 -5.25 -8.16 -0.12
N PHE A 73 -4.27 -8.75 0.58
CA PHE A 73 -3.65 -10.01 0.23
C PHE A 73 -4.05 -11.08 1.24
N ARG A 74 -5.00 -11.93 0.85
CA ARG A 74 -5.65 -12.97 1.69
C ARG A 74 -4.72 -14.11 2.14
N LYS A 75 -3.42 -14.07 1.85
CA LYS A 75 -2.45 -15.07 2.31
C LYS A 75 -1.78 -14.63 3.60
N ASN A 76 -1.20 -15.57 4.35
CA ASN A 76 -0.36 -15.25 5.51
C ASN A 76 0.89 -14.48 5.05
N VAL A 77 0.80 -13.15 5.08
CA VAL A 77 1.92 -12.23 4.84
C VAL A 77 2.76 -12.18 6.10
N THR A 78 3.99 -12.70 6.01
CA THR A 78 4.98 -12.51 7.06
C THR A 78 5.68 -11.16 6.88
N ARG A 79 6.25 -10.63 7.97
CA ARG A 79 7.07 -9.42 7.91
C ARG A 79 8.21 -9.55 6.90
N LYS A 80 8.91 -10.70 6.90
CA LYS A 80 9.98 -11.02 5.95
C LYS A 80 9.52 -10.96 4.48
N TYR A 81 8.31 -11.43 4.19
CA TYR A 81 7.74 -11.35 2.85
C TYR A 81 7.45 -9.90 2.44
N PHE A 82 6.88 -9.11 3.35
CA PHE A 82 6.66 -7.68 3.12
C PHE A 82 7.96 -6.91 2.90
N GLU A 83 8.99 -7.17 3.71
CA GLU A 83 10.31 -6.55 3.59
C GLU A 83 10.98 -6.90 2.24
N ALA A 84 10.83 -8.13 1.74
CA ALA A 84 11.34 -8.51 0.44
C ALA A 84 10.71 -7.68 -0.70
N ILE A 85 9.39 -7.42 -0.64
CA ILE A 85 8.69 -6.58 -1.62
C ILE A 85 9.18 -5.13 -1.55
N CYS A 86 9.41 -4.62 -0.34
CA CYS A 86 9.91 -3.25 -0.14
C CYS A 86 11.35 -3.09 -0.65
N ARG A 87 12.17 -4.15 -0.54
CA ARG A 87 13.59 -4.15 -0.91
C ARG A 87 13.89 -4.47 -2.37
N SER A 88 12.92 -4.97 -3.15
CA SER A 88 13.11 -5.24 -4.59
C SER A 88 13.50 -4.02 -5.44
N ARG A 89 13.68 -2.83 -4.83
CA ARG A 89 14.17 -1.61 -5.47
C ARG A 89 15.68 -1.35 -5.33
N GLU A 90 16.41 -2.12 -4.51
CA GLU A 90 17.85 -1.87 -4.25
C GLU A 90 18.80 -2.72 -5.10
N GLY A 91 18.32 -3.39 -6.15
CA GLY A 91 19.12 -4.30 -6.95
C GLY A 91 18.75 -4.33 -8.42
N GLU A 92 18.83 -3.18 -9.10
CA GLU A 92 19.04 -3.07 -10.55
C GLU A 92 19.95 -1.87 -10.86
#